data_AF-R5TEY7-F1
#
_entry.id   AF-R5TEY7-F1
#
_cell.length_a   1.000
_cell.length_b   1.000
_cell.length_c   1.000
_cell.angle_alpha   90.00
_cell.angle_beta   90.00
_cell.angle_gamma   90.00
#
_symmetry.space_group_name_H-M   'P 1'
#
loop_
_entity.id
_entity.type
_entity.pdbx_description
1 polymer ?
#
loop_
_entity_poly.entity_id
_entity_poly.type
_entity_poly.pdbx_seq_one_letter_code
_entity_poly.pdbx_strand_id
1 'polypeptide(L)' 'MKIEIADYCIRCGICEDLYPDLFKRNYKDHCIDILMDEIPDTMADRVRQASDDCAVAAIRIKK' A
#
# COMPACT_ATOMS: atom_id res chain seq x y z
N MET A 1 -3.64 -8.76 -9.27
CA MET A 1 -3.19 -9.05 -7.88
C MET A 1 -3.78 -8.03 -6.93
N LYS A 2 -3.99 -8.40 -5.65
CA LYS A 2 -4.62 -7.53 -4.64
C LYS A 2 -3.66 -7.15 -3.54
N ILE A 3 -3.82 -5.96 -2.98
CA ILE A 3 -3.09 -5.49 -1.80
C ILE A 3 -4.07 -5.34 -0.65
N GLU A 4 -3.59 -5.58 0.57
CA GLU A 4 -4.30 -5.33 1.80
C GLU A 4 -3.36 -4.61 2.77
N ILE A 5 -3.88 -3.64 3.53
CA ILE A 5 -3.15 -2.97 4.60
C ILE A 5 -3.49 -3.67 5.92
N ALA A 6 -2.48 -4.17 6.62
CA ALA A 6 -2.65 -4.79 7.92
C ALA A 6 -2.98 -3.77 9.02
N ASP A 7 -3.72 -4.20 10.05
CA ASP A 7 -4.22 -3.36 11.13
C ASP A 7 -3.13 -2.64 11.94
N TYR A 8 -1.93 -3.21 12.01
CA TYR A 8 -0.78 -2.61 12.71
C TYR A 8 -0.08 -1.50 11.90
N CYS A 9 -0.68 -1.05 10.79
CA CYS A 9 -0.19 0.09 10.04
C CYS A 9 -0.10 1.35 10.93
N ILE A 10 1.11 1.90 11.04
CA ILE A 10 1.36 3.11 11.83
C ILE A 10 1.05 4.41 11.07
N ARG A 11 0.66 4.30 9.79
CA ARG A 11 0.33 5.44 8.90
C ARG A 11 1.48 6.44 8.82
N CYS A 12 2.69 5.93 8.60
CA CYS A 12 3.89 6.76 8.45
C CYS A 12 3.83 7.69 7.22
N GLY A 13 3.03 7.36 6.21
CA GLY A 13 2.87 8.17 4.99
C GLY A 13 3.82 7.80 3.84
N ILE A 14 4.86 6.99 4.10
CA ILE A 14 5.87 6.60 3.10
C ILE A 14 5.25 5.97 1.84
N CYS A 15 4.18 5.19 2.00
CA CYS A 15 3.50 4.55 0.88
C CYS A 15 2.81 5.55 -0.06
N GLU A 16 2.21 6.62 0.46
CA GLU A 16 1.62 7.69 -0.36
C GLU A 16 2.72 8.56 -0.99
N ASP A 17 3.82 8.81 -0.29
CA ASP A 17 4.93 9.63 -0.83
C ASP A 17 5.67 8.93 -1.98
N LEU A 18 5.95 7.63 -1.83
CA LEU A 18 6.68 6.84 -2.84
C LEU A 18 5.76 6.31 -3.95
N TYR A 19 4.53 5.96 -3.60
CA TYR A 19 3.58 5.31 -4.51
C TYR A 19 2.19 5.99 -4.44
N PRO A 20 2.11 7.30 -4.77
CA PRO A 20 0.86 8.07 -4.70
C PRO A 20 -0.23 7.55 -5.66
N ASP A 21 0.16 6.80 -6.68
CA ASP A 21 -0.76 6.17 -7.63
C ASP A 21 -1.50 4.96 -7.02
N LEU A 22 -0.94 4.35 -5.97
CA LEU A 22 -1.42 3.11 -5.37
C LEU A 22 -2.03 3.33 -3.98
N PHE A 23 -1.48 4.26 -3.20
CA PHE A 23 -1.87 4.49 -1.82
C PHE A 23 -2.18 5.95 -1.58
N LYS A 24 -3.18 6.19 -0.73
CA LYS A 24 -3.53 7.52 -0.26
C LYS A 24 -3.83 7.48 1.22
N ARG A 25 -3.31 8.44 1.98
CA ARG A 25 -3.65 8.53 3.39
C ARG A 25 -5.03 9.14 3.56
N ASN A 26 -5.90 8.40 4.23
CA ASN A 26 -7.20 8.88 4.63
C ASN A 26 -7.11 9.46 6.05
N TYR A 27 -7.10 10.79 6.11
CA TYR A 27 -7.06 11.53 7.38
C TYR A 27 -8.35 11.44 8.18
N LYS A 28 -9.48 11.12 7.54
CA LYS A 28 -10.79 11.05 8.18
C LYS A 28 -10.98 9.73 8.91
N ASP A 29 -10.65 8.62 8.25
CA ASP A 29 -10.82 7.26 8.80
C ASP A 29 -9.52 6.75 9.47
N HIS A 30 -8.48 7.59 9.50
CA HIS A 30 -7.17 7.25 10.05
C HIS A 30 -6.64 5.91 9.51
N CYS A 31 -6.66 5.75 8.19
CA CYS A 31 -6.17 4.56 7.46
C CYS A 31 -5.40 4.95 6.19
N ILE A 32 -4.84 3.95 5.52
CA ILE A 32 -4.30 4.08 4.17
C ILE A 32 -5.30 3.43 3.22
N ASP A 33 -5.84 4.21 2.29
CA ASP A 33 -6.70 3.73 1.23
C ASP A 33 -5.86 3.25 0.04
N ILE A 34 -6.31 2.17 -0.57
CA ILE A 34 -5.71 1.61 -1.78
C ILE A 34 -6.49 2.16 -2.97
N LEU A 35 -5.82 2.85 -3.88
CA LEU A 35 -6.44 3.49 -5.05
C LEU A 35 -6.69 2.51 -6.21
N MET A 36 -6.02 1.36 -6.20
CA MET A 36 -6.16 0.29 -7.19
C MET A 36 -6.49 -1.04 -6.53
N ASP A 37 -7.73 -1.50 -6.68
CA ASP A 37 -8.17 -2.82 -6.22
C ASP A 37 -7.54 -3.98 -7.03
N GLU A 38 -7.43 -3.82 -8.35
CA GLU A 38 -6.89 -4.84 -9.25
C GLU A 38 -5.63 -4.33 -9.93
N ILE A 39 -4.48 -4.80 -9.44
CA ILE A 39 -3.19 -4.36 -9.94
C ILE A 39 -2.73 -5.32 -11.04
N PRO A 40 -2.39 -4.81 -12.24
CA PRO A 40 -1.89 -5.64 -13.33
C PRO A 40 -0.52 -6.23 -12.98
N ASP A 41 -0.20 -7.40 -13.55
CA ASP A 41 1.09 -8.07 -13.35
C ASP A 41 2.30 -7.22 -13.78
N THR A 42 2.10 -6.27 -14.70
CA THR A 42 3.14 -5.31 -15.09
C THR A 42 3.58 -4.39 -13.96
N MET A 43 2.75 -4.21 -12.92
CA MET A 43 3.07 -3.45 -11.71
C MET A 43 3.44 -4.35 -10.52
N ALA A 44 3.54 -5.67 -10.71
CA ALA A 44 3.82 -6.62 -9.63
C ALA A 44 5.11 -6.29 -8.87
N ASP A 45 6.16 -5.90 -9.59
CA ASP A 45 7.44 -5.50 -8.97
C ASP A 45 7.28 -4.22 -8.16
N ARG A 46 6.50 -3.25 -8.65
CA ARG A 46 6.23 -1.98 -7.96
C ARG A 46 5.46 -2.21 -6.65
N VAL A 47 4.51 -3.14 -6.66
CA VAL A 47 3.77 -3.56 -5.46
C VAL A 47 4.66 -4.28 -4.45
N ARG A 48 5.57 -5.13 -4.91
CA ARG A 48 6.58 -5.76 -4.05
C ARG A 48 7.49 -4.73 -3.41
N GLN A 49 7.99 -3.76 -4.19
CA GLN A 49 8.80 -2.68 -3.65
C GLN A 49 8.04 -1.88 -2.58
N ALA A 50 6.77 -1.52 -2.83
CA ALA A 50 5.95 -0.85 -1.83
C ALA A 50 5.77 -1.67 -0.54
N SER A 51 5.66 -2.99 -0.67
CA SER A 51 5.63 -3.90 0.47
C SER A 51 6.94 -3.89 1.27
N ASP A 52 8.08 -3.89 0.58
CA ASP A 52 9.41 -3.94 1.19
C ASP A 52 9.83 -2.59 1.80
N ASP A 53 9.42 -1.47 1.20
CA ASP A 53 9.66 -0.10 1.68
C ASP A 53 8.81 0.25 2.92
N CYS A 54 7.80 -0.57 3.23
CA CYS A 54 6.96 -0.33 4.39
C CYS A 54 7.77 -0.56 5.68
N ALA A 55 7.98 0.51 6.45
CA ALA A 55 8.76 0.49 7.70
C ALA A 55 8.32 -0.60 8.72
N VAL A 56 7.06 -1.04 8.66
CA VAL A 56 6.52 -2.08 9.54
C VAL A 56 5.99 -3.31 8.78
N ALA A 57 6.24 -3.40 7.47
CA ALA A 57 5.70 -4.47 6.61
C ALA A 57 4.18 -4.66 6.75
N ALA A 58 3.42 -3.56 6.78
CA ALA A 58 1.95 -3.57 6.87
C ALA A 58 1.27 -3.87 5.53
N ILE A 59 1.94 -3.63 4.41
CA ILE A 59 1.39 -3.88 3.07
C ILE A 59 1.50 -5.39 2.78
N ARG A 60 0.37 -6.04 2.49
CA ARG A 60 0.28 -7.48 2.22
C ARG A 60 -0.23 -7.71 0.81
N ILE A 61 0.47 -8.56 0.06
CA ILE A 61 0.11 -8.90 -1.32
C ILE A 61 -0.66 -10.23 -1.29
N LYS A 62 -1.90 -10.22 -1.77
CA LYS A 62 -2.74 -11.41 -1.95
C LYS A 62 -2.84 -11.77 -3.43
N LYS A 63 -2.71 -13.08 -3.71
CA LYS A 63 -2.94 -13.66 -5.03
C LYS A 63 -4.43 -13.88 -5.26
#